data_AF-A0ABD2Q4E2-F1
#
_entry.id   AF-A0ABD2Q4E2-F1
#
_cell.length_a   1.000
_cell.length_b   1.000
_cell.length_c   1.000
_cell.angle_alpha   90.00
_cell.angle_beta   90.00
_cell.angle_gamma   90.00
#
_symmetry.space_group_name_H-M   'P 1'
#
loop_
_entity.id
_entity.type
_entity.pdbx_description
1 polymer ?
#
loop_
_entity_poly.entity_id
_entity_poly.type
_entity_poly.pdbx_seq_one_letter_code
_entity_poly.pdbx_strand_id
1 'polypeptide(L)'
;MSGENQEESFETMDPDDYIIGLVHLPPGSESTDFLNLSDPAVVSFLKKYFKKISKHPELSRKKIIPSTLFQSDVFALASSGSEAKSHVPFIGKKPNGEYCVREFEVQKLEISRVHQNSEDADILEIPTNS
;
A
#
# COMPACT_ATOMS: atom_id res chain seq x y z
N MET A 1 7.51 -24.44 26.38
CA MET A 1 6.27 -23.97 25.74
C MET A 1 6.69 -23.24 24.48
N SER A 2 6.66 -23.94 23.35
CA SER A 2 6.93 -23.37 22.03
C SER A 2 5.73 -22.51 21.66
N GLY A 3 5.94 -21.19 21.57
CA GLY A 3 4.94 -20.31 20.97
C GLY A 3 4.89 -20.62 19.48
N GLU A 4 3.84 -21.31 19.05
CA GLU A 4 3.52 -21.42 17.63
C GLU A 4 3.21 -20.00 17.15
N ASN A 5 4.04 -19.49 16.23
CA ASN A 5 3.68 -18.31 15.45
C ASN A 5 2.44 -18.72 14.65
N GLN A 6 1.26 -18.29 15.09
CA GLN A 6 0.04 -18.45 14.33
C GLN A 6 0.19 -17.58 13.08
N GLU A 7 0.43 -18.22 11.93
CA GLU A 7 0.21 -17.56 10.64
C GLU A 7 -1.28 -17.24 10.57
N GLU A 8 -1.62 -15.95 10.65
CA GLU A 8 -2.98 -15.48 10.41
C GLU A 8 -3.37 -15.87 8.98
N SER A 9 -4.35 -16.75 8.86
CA SER A 9 -4.93 -17.09 7.57
C SER A 9 -5.81 -15.93 7.09
N PHE A 10 -5.74 -15.58 5.81
CA PHE A 10 -6.68 -14.65 5.17
C PHE A 10 -8.15 -15.06 5.37
N GLU A 11 -8.42 -16.32 5.72
CA GLU A 11 -9.77 -16.82 6.03
C GLU A 11 -10.33 -16.31 7.37
N THR A 12 -9.47 -15.91 8.31
CA THR A 12 -9.86 -15.41 9.66
C THR A 12 -9.67 -13.92 9.83
N MET A 13 -9.12 -13.24 8.82
CA MET A 13 -8.89 -11.81 8.84
C MET A 13 -10.21 -11.06 8.68
N ASP A 14 -10.49 -10.13 9.58
CA ASP A 14 -11.52 -9.13 9.36
C ASP A 14 -10.99 -8.11 8.34
N PRO A 15 -11.60 -7.96 7.15
CA PRO A 15 -11.17 -6.97 6.16
C PRO A 15 -11.08 -5.54 6.73
N ASP A 16 -11.84 -5.21 7.77
CA ASP A 16 -11.83 -3.88 8.38
C ASP A 16 -10.56 -3.63 9.23
N ASP A 17 -9.83 -4.69 9.60
CA ASP A 17 -8.60 -4.60 10.41
C ASP A 17 -7.32 -4.38 9.58
N TYR A 18 -7.40 -4.51 8.25
CA TYR A 18 -6.23 -4.44 7.37
C TYR A 18 -6.38 -3.36 6.30
N ILE A 19 -5.26 -2.71 5.97
CA ILE A 19 -5.17 -1.91 4.75
C ILE A 19 -4.43 -2.72 3.71
N ILE A 20 -5.12 -3.04 2.62
CA ILE A 20 -4.52 -3.70 1.46
C ILE A 20 -4.26 -2.62 0.41
N GLY A 21 -2.99 -2.50 0.01
CA GLY A 21 -2.54 -1.62 -1.06
C GLY A 21 -2.12 -2.42 -2.28
N LEU A 22 -2.70 -2.12 -3.44
CA LEU A 22 -2.26 -2.71 -4.71
C LEU A 22 -1.29 -1.77 -5.40
N VAL A 23 -0.07 -2.24 -5.65
CA VAL A 23 0.99 -1.42 -6.26
C VAL A 23 1.23 -1.85 -7.70
N HIS A 24 1.11 -0.91 -8.63
CA HIS A 24 1.52 -1.13 -10.02
C HIS A 24 3.02 -0.82 -10.18
N LEU A 25 3.76 -1.77 -10.75
CA LEU A 25 5.20 -1.64 -11.01
C LEU A 25 5.46 -1.26 -12.48
N PRO A 26 6.52 -0.48 -12.75
CA PRO A 26 7.00 -0.30 -14.12
C PRO A 26 7.38 -1.63 -14.78
N PRO A 27 7.22 -1.77 -16.11
CA PRO A 27 7.61 -2.98 -16.83
C PRO A 27 9.10 -3.29 -16.63
N GLY A 28 9.41 -4.55 -16.32
CA GLY A 28 10.80 -5.02 -16.14
C GLY A 28 11.41 -4.70 -14.77
N SER A 29 10.65 -4.13 -13.84
CA SER A 29 11.08 -3.93 -12.45
C SER A 29 10.50 -4.99 -11.52
N GLU A 30 11.23 -5.31 -10.46
CA GLU A 30 10.79 -6.16 -9.38
C GLU A 30 10.25 -5.34 -8.20
N SER A 31 9.40 -5.93 -7.37
CA SER A 31 8.86 -5.24 -6.18
C SER A 31 9.97 -4.86 -5.21
N THR A 32 11.02 -5.67 -5.12
CA THR A 32 12.22 -5.50 -4.31
C THR A 32 13.05 -4.28 -4.71
N ASP A 33 12.94 -3.81 -5.96
CA ASP A 33 13.65 -2.61 -6.42
C ASP A 33 13.14 -1.33 -5.72
N PHE A 34 11.88 -1.33 -5.30
CA PHE A 34 11.24 -0.19 -4.64
C PHE A 34 10.85 -0.46 -3.18
N LEU A 35 10.34 -1.67 -2.91
CA LEU A 35 9.71 -2.07 -1.66
C LEU A 35 10.49 -3.20 -0.98
N ASN A 36 11.82 -3.07 -0.91
CA ASN A 36 12.67 -4.06 -0.24
C ASN A 36 12.33 -4.18 1.25
N LEU A 37 11.62 -5.24 1.63
CA LEU A 37 11.21 -5.48 3.01
C LEU A 37 12.36 -5.88 3.94
N SER A 38 13.55 -6.15 3.40
CA SER A 38 14.77 -6.31 4.20
C SER A 38 15.39 -4.98 4.62
N ASP A 39 15.00 -3.85 4.00
CA ASP A 39 15.47 -2.52 4.36
C ASP A 39 14.58 -1.92 5.49
N PRO A 40 15.12 -1.67 6.70
CA PRO A 40 14.36 -1.07 7.79
C PRO A 40 13.76 0.31 7.48
N ALA A 41 14.42 1.10 6.62
CA ALA A 41 13.93 2.42 6.22
C ALA A 41 12.66 2.28 5.38
N VAL A 42 12.62 1.33 4.45
CA VAL A 42 11.45 1.00 3.63
C VAL A 42 10.31 0.48 4.50
N VAL A 43 10.58 -0.44 5.42
CA VAL A 43 9.55 -0.98 6.34
C VAL A 43 8.95 0.13 7.21
N SER A 44 9.79 1.01 7.78
CA SER A 44 9.35 2.15 8.59
C SER A 44 8.54 3.15 7.76
N PHE A 45 8.97 3.41 6.52
CA PHE A 45 8.25 4.23 5.56
C PHE A 45 6.85 3.68 5.28
N LEU A 46 6.73 2.40 4.92
CA LEU A 46 5.46 1.74 4.60
C LEU A 46 4.51 1.79 5.79
N LYS A 47 4.97 1.42 7.00
CA LYS A 47 4.15 1.50 8.22
C LYS A 47 3.59 2.90 8.46
N LYS A 48 4.43 3.93 8.31
CA LYS A 48 3.99 5.33 8.47
C LYS A 48 3.03 5.75 7.37
N TYR A 49 3.27 5.32 6.14
CA TYR A 49 2.46 5.65 4.98
C TYR A 49 1.05 5.05 5.13
N PHE A 50 0.95 3.73 5.36
CA PHE A 50 -0.33 3.06 5.56
C PHE A 50 -1.07 3.56 6.81
N LYS A 51 -0.38 3.84 7.91
CA LYS A 51 -1.01 4.46 9.10
C LYS A 51 -1.64 5.83 8.79
N LYS A 52 -1.08 6.59 7.84
CA LYS A 52 -1.67 7.87 7.41
C LYS A 52 -2.87 7.66 6.48
N ILE A 53 -2.86 6.59 5.68
CA ILE A 53 -3.99 6.19 4.85
C ILE A 53 -5.17 5.75 5.72
N SER A 54 -4.97 4.89 6.73
CA SER A 54 -6.11 4.45 7.58
C SER A 54 -6.77 5.58 8.32
N LYS A 55 -5.99 6.58 8.74
CA LYS A 55 -6.52 7.73 9.47
C LYS A 55 -7.34 8.67 8.60
N HIS A 56 -6.97 8.80 7.34
CA HIS A 56 -7.57 9.74 6.39
C HIS A 56 -7.60 9.11 4.99
N PRO A 57 -8.47 8.10 4.78
CA PRO A 57 -8.55 7.35 3.52
C PRO A 57 -9.07 8.19 2.34
N GLU A 58 -9.72 9.32 2.62
CA GLU A 58 -10.21 10.30 1.65
C GLU A 58 -9.09 11.14 1.03
N LEU A 59 -7.96 11.29 1.72
CA LEU A 59 -6.89 12.18 1.28
C LEU A 59 -5.97 11.51 0.27
N SER A 60 -5.68 12.22 -0.81
CA SER A 60 -4.58 11.87 -1.70
C SER A 60 -3.25 12.03 -0.95
N ARG A 61 -2.34 11.08 -1.16
CA ARG A 61 -1.01 11.10 -0.54
C ARG A 61 0.03 10.72 -1.58
N LYS A 62 1.19 11.38 -1.51
CA LYS A 62 2.37 11.04 -2.29
C LYS A 62 3.57 11.18 -1.40
N LYS A 63 4.45 10.18 -1.40
CA LYS A 63 5.66 10.21 -0.58
C LYS A 63 6.82 9.50 -1.26
N ILE A 64 7.99 10.14 -1.20
CA ILE A 64 9.24 9.59 -1.74
C ILE A 64 9.58 8.29 -1.01
N ILE A 65 9.81 7.24 -1.79
CA ILE A 65 10.28 5.95 -1.29
C ILE A 65 11.76 6.10 -0.93
N PRO A 66 12.17 5.71 0.29
CA PRO A 66 13.58 5.65 0.62
C PRO A 66 14.21 4.51 -0.18
N SER A 67 14.84 4.82 -1.32
CA SER A 67 15.59 3.85 -2.11
C SER A 67 16.99 4.38 -2.39
N THR A 68 17.98 3.51 -2.18
CA THR A 68 19.40 3.76 -2.50
C THR A 68 19.81 3.17 -3.85
N LEU A 69 18.93 2.39 -4.48
CA LEU A 69 19.22 1.65 -5.71
C LEU A 69 19.24 2.56 -6.94
N PHE A 70 18.46 3.63 -6.92
CA PHE A 70 18.28 4.52 -8.05
C PHE A 70 19.07 5.82 -7.86
N GLN A 71 20.37 5.78 -8.13
CA GLN A 71 21.26 6.94 -7.92
C GLN A 71 20.88 8.18 -8.74
N SER A 72 20.18 8.01 -9.86
CA SER A 72 19.73 9.12 -10.73
C SER A 72 18.22 9.41 -10.66
N ASP A 73 17.42 8.49 -10.13
CA ASP A 73 15.97 8.51 -10.25
C ASP A 73 15.33 8.43 -8.87
N VAL A 74 14.43 9.36 -8.57
CA VAL A 74 13.67 9.32 -7.31
C VAL A 74 12.29 8.77 -7.60
N PHE A 75 11.80 7.88 -6.74
CA PHE A 75 10.47 7.27 -6.87
C PHE A 75 9.60 7.65 -5.69
N ALA A 76 8.31 7.83 -5.95
CA ALA A 76 7.31 8.12 -4.93
C ALA A 76 6.16 7.11 -5.00
N LEU A 77 5.68 6.71 -3.84
CA LEU A 77 4.45 5.95 -3.66
C LEU A 77 3.29 6.95 -3.50
N ALA A 78 2.24 6.77 -4.28
CA ALA A 78 1.05 7.62 -4.27
C ALA A 78 -0.24 6.83 -4.04
N SER A 79 -1.22 7.45 -3.39
CA SER A 79 -2.61 7.02 -3.25
C SER A 79 -3.53 8.19 -3.62
N SER A 80 -4.62 7.92 -4.35
CA SER A 80 -5.50 8.98 -4.86
C SER A 80 -6.76 9.21 -4.02
N GLY A 81 -6.75 8.77 -2.76
CA GLY A 81 -7.88 8.95 -1.83
C GLY A 81 -9.14 8.19 -2.23
N SER A 82 -10.31 8.74 -1.91
CA SER A 82 -11.62 8.09 -2.08
C SER A 82 -12.02 7.79 -3.52
N GLU A 83 -11.40 8.43 -4.51
CA GLU A 83 -11.70 8.23 -5.94
C GLU A 83 -11.02 6.99 -6.54
N ALA A 84 -10.05 6.39 -5.85
CA ALA A 84 -9.26 5.26 -6.36
C ALA A 84 -9.39 3.98 -5.51
N LYS A 85 -10.55 3.78 -4.89
CA LYS A 85 -10.91 2.49 -4.28
C LYS A 85 -11.13 1.46 -5.37
N SER A 86 -10.44 0.33 -5.27
CA SER A 86 -10.62 -0.83 -6.16
C SER A 86 -11.14 -2.02 -5.34
N HIS A 87 -11.78 -2.96 -6.00
CA HIS A 87 -12.21 -4.21 -5.37
C HIS A 87 -11.34 -5.34 -5.90
N VAL A 88 -10.68 -6.07 -5.00
CA VAL A 88 -9.91 -7.25 -5.37
C VAL A 88 -10.73 -8.49 -5.02
N PRO A 89 -11.16 -9.28 -6.02
CA PRO A 89 -11.86 -10.52 -5.75
C PRO A 89 -10.90 -11.56 -5.20
N PHE A 90 -11.37 -12.34 -4.22
CA PHE A 90 -10.66 -13.47 -3.66
C PHE A 90 -11.63 -14.62 -3.35
N ILE A 91 -11.09 -15.83 -3.23
CA ILE A 91 -11.87 -17.00 -2.81
C ILE A 91 -11.73 -17.12 -1.29
N GLY A 92 -12.85 -17.04 -0.58
CA GLY A 92 -12.89 -17.14 0.87
C GLY A 92 -13.90 -18.19 1.33
N LYS A 93 -13.69 -18.71 2.54
CA LYS A 93 -14.60 -19.68 3.17
C LYS A 93 -15.73 -18.95 3.90
N LYS A 94 -16.95 -19.45 3.78
CA LYS A 94 -18.12 -19.02 4.54
C LYS A 94 -18.10 -19.65 5.94
N PRO A 95 -18.85 -19.09 6.90
CA PRO A 95 -19.01 -19.70 8.23
C PRO A 95 -19.56 -21.13 8.21
N ASN A 96 -20.29 -21.50 7.16
CA ASN A 96 -20.81 -22.86 6.97
C ASN A 96 -19.79 -23.83 6.30
N GLY A 97 -18.56 -23.38 6.03
CA GLY A 97 -17.49 -24.19 5.45
C GLY A 97 -17.44 -24.22 3.93
N GLU A 98 -18.41 -23.62 3.23
CA GLU A 98 -18.40 -23.51 1.75
C GLU A 98 -17.45 -22.43 1.26
N TYR A 99 -16.99 -22.51 0.02
CA TYR A 99 -16.20 -21.44 -0.61
C TYR A 99 -17.09 -20.50 -1.42
N CYS A 100 -16.80 -19.20 -1.39
CA CYS A 100 -17.42 -18.19 -2.26
C CYS A 100 -16.40 -17.15 -2.71
N VAL A 101 -16.73 -16.46 -3.81
CA VAL A 101 -16.00 -15.25 -4.19
C VAL A 101 -16.43 -14.12 -3.24
N ARG A 102 -15.44 -13.43 -2.70
CA ARG A 102 -15.57 -12.23 -1.86
C ARG A 102 -14.72 -11.13 -2.46
N GLU A 103 -14.94 -9.89 -2.02
CA GLU A 103 -14.19 -8.73 -2.51
C GLU A 103 -13.60 -7.97 -1.33
N PHE A 104 -12.34 -7.57 -1.43
CA PHE A 104 -11.71 -6.61 -0.52
C PHE A 104 -11.74 -5.23 -1.16
N GLU A 105 -12.17 -4.23 -0.40
CA GLU A 105 -11.89 -2.84 -0.77
C GLU A 105 -10.38 -2.60 -0.58
N VAL A 106 -9.70 -2.21 -1.65
CA VAL A 106 -8.26 -1.91 -1.62
C VAL A 106 -8.02 -0.48 -2.07
N GLN A 107 -6.98 0.11 -1.49
CA GLN A 107 -6.47 1.40 -1.94
C GLN A 107 -5.53 1.17 -3.12
N LYS A 108 -5.85 1.77 -4.27
CA LYS A 108 -4.95 1.72 -5.43
C LYS A 108 -3.73 2.60 -5.16
N LEU A 109 -2.55 1.99 -5.23
CA LEU A 109 -1.27 2.66 -5.04
C LEU A 109 -0.45 2.64 -6.32
N GLU A 110 0.24 3.75 -6.58
CA GLU A 110 1.06 3.90 -7.78
C GLU A 110 2.49 4.28 -7.41
N ILE A 111 3.46 3.62 -8.04
CA ILE A 111 4.86 4.04 -7.99
C ILE A 111 5.13 4.87 -9.24
N SER A 112 5.59 6.10 -9.02
CA SER A 112 5.91 7.03 -10.09
C SER A 112 7.30 7.62 -9.90
N ARG A 113 8.02 7.84 -11.00
CA ARG A 113 9.27 8.59 -10.98
C ARG A 113 8.97 10.07 -10.72
N VAL A 114 9.79 10.70 -9.90
CA VAL A 114 9.71 12.13 -9.55
C VAL A 114 11.04 12.81 -9.88
N HIS A 115 10.96 14.05 -10.36
CA HIS A 115 12.13 14.88 -10.61
C HIS A 115 12.61 15.50 -9.29
N GLN A 116 13.92 15.49 -9.04
CA GLN A 116 14.56 15.96 -7.79
C GLN A 116 14.35 17.46 -7.46
N ASN A 117 13.66 18.23 -8.32
CA ASN A 117 13.42 19.66 -8.14
C ASN A 117 12.03 20.01 -7.59
N SER A 118 11.21 19.06 -7.14
CA SER A 118 9.99 19.41 -6.42
C SER A 118 10.33 19.66 -4.94
N GLU A 119 10.40 20.93 -4.54
CA GLU A 119 10.38 21.37 -3.14
C GLU A 119 9.07 20.98 -2.39
N ASP A 120 8.19 20.19 -3.02
CA ASP A 120 6.94 19.67 -2.46
C ASP A 120 7.06 18.25 -1.87
N ALA A 121 8.23 17.87 -1.34
CA ALA A 121 8.41 16.57 -0.69
C ALA A 121 7.58 16.42 0.60
N ASP A 122 7.01 17.50 1.11
CA ASP A 122 6.02 17.50 2.17
C ASP A 122 4.64 17.95 1.66
N ILE A 123 3.75 16.96 1.54
CA ILE A 123 2.30 17.12 1.74
C ILE A 123 1.57 17.99 0.70
N LEU A 124 1.27 17.40 -0.47
CA LEU A 124 0.05 17.78 -1.19
C LEU A 124 -1.13 16.98 -0.60
N GLU A 125 -1.62 17.43 0.56
CA GLU A 125 -2.98 17.12 1.02
C GLU A 125 -3.92 18.02 0.22
N ILE A 126 -4.26 17.59 -0.99
CA ILE A 126 -5.26 18.28 -1.80
C ILE A 126 -6.61 17.75 -1.31
N PRO A 127 -7.43 18.56 -0.59
CA PRO A 127 -8.82 18.18 -0.37
C PRO A 127 -9.51 18.13 -1.74
N THR A 128 -10.15 17.02 -2.05
CA THR A 128 -11.06 16.92 -3.19
C THR A 128 -12.23 17.86 -2.94
N ASN A 129 -12.28 18.99 -3.63
CA ASN A 129 -13.44 19.88 -3.60
C ASN A 129 -14.67 19.10 -4.06
N SER A 130 -15.66 18.98 -3.17
CA SER A 130 -17.04 18.57 -3.51
C SER A 130 -17.79 19.70 -4.20
#